data_AF-A0A093FWF7-F1
#
_entry.id   AF-A0A093FWF7-F1
#
_cell.length_a   1.000
_cell.length_b   1.000
_cell.length_c   1.000
_cell.angle_alpha   90.00
_cell.angle_beta   90.00
_cell.angle_gamma   90.00
#
_symmetry.space_group_name_H-M   'P 1'
#
loop_
_entity.id
_entity.type
_entity.pdbx_description
1 polymer ?
#
loop_
_entity_poly.entity_id
_entity_poly.type
_entity_poly.pdbx_seq_one_letter_code
_entity_poly.pdbx_strand_id
1 'polypeptide(L)'
;ELNNYLAQMEDRKCEIAKLQACERSLYANFQMSLGENNEFASFLTEVLEKKTKCMGKKEAGREAGEEDENEEKDEESTLGTDEEKSGSEDEVFDDSVCPKNCDEALFQNTIQLRQKLLDIKEALAEEKKVAANLRKKYNALAEKAKVVETNLETAEKELETFLWEKQQRMNELYVAVPLKLHQVEYLVDGEMPSDLSQALVFSNQTLEYLQKRISELRDEKRMQREIYKKAQKHYKQLVQDKKEMEIKIQQLEMKCNDLMVKKFGQLVDFEAVQTHSGSIRMEELQLQIMEKEYTHSQELRKWEERILALRQQLMKLTKENTTKLQQLNQFCLEKQQLETKMASL
;
A
#
# COMPACT_ATOMS: atom_id res chain seq x y z
N GLU A 1 -22.06 -8.62 1.47
CA GLU A 1 -20.83 -8.83 2.28
C GLU A 1 -19.56 -8.35 1.59
N LEU A 2 -19.27 -8.76 0.34
CA LEU A 2 -18.09 -8.26 -0.40
C LEU A 2 -18.01 -6.72 -0.46
N ASN A 3 -19.12 -6.04 -0.73
CA ASN A 3 -19.16 -4.56 -0.79
C ASN A 3 -18.82 -3.90 0.55
N ASN A 4 -19.12 -4.56 1.68
CA ASN A 4 -18.75 -4.08 3.01
C ASN A 4 -17.24 -4.24 3.24
N TYR A 5 -16.64 -5.36 2.80
CA TYR A 5 -15.19 -5.54 2.83
C TYR A 5 -14.46 -4.54 1.93
N LEU A 6 -15.01 -4.20 0.77
CA LEU A 6 -14.44 -3.18 -0.12
C LEU A 6 -14.46 -1.79 0.53
N ALA A 7 -15.58 -1.39 1.13
CA ALA A 7 -15.69 -0.14 1.87
C ALA A 7 -14.70 -0.08 3.04
N GLN A 8 -14.60 -1.16 3.84
CA GLN A 8 -13.62 -1.25 4.93
C GLN A 8 -12.17 -1.17 4.42
N MET A 9 -11.86 -1.72 3.25
CA MET A 9 -10.54 -1.59 2.63
C MET A 9 -10.24 -0.15 2.18
N GLU A 10 -11.24 0.59 1.71
CA GLU A 10 -11.11 2.01 1.36
C GLU A 10 -10.92 2.90 2.59
N ASP A 11 -11.67 2.64 3.67
CA ASP A 11 -11.53 3.36 4.94
C ASP A 11 -10.13 3.17 5.53
N ARG A 12 -9.62 1.93 5.52
CA ARG A 12 -8.27 1.60 6.02
C ARG A 12 -7.16 2.22 5.16
N LYS A 13 -7.35 2.29 3.84
CA LYS A 13 -6.43 3.03 2.94
C LYS A 13 -6.42 4.53 3.26
N CYS A 14 -7.58 5.12 3.53
CA CYS A 14 -7.69 6.50 3.97
C CYS A 14 -6.99 6.74 5.31
N GLU A 15 -7.11 5.82 6.27
CA GLU A 15 -6.43 5.89 7.57
C GLU A 15 -4.91 5.78 7.43
N ILE A 16 -4.41 4.85 6.60
CA ILE A 16 -2.97 4.75 6.26
C ILE A 16 -2.46 6.05 5.64
N ALA A 17 -3.21 6.65 4.71
CA ALA A 17 -2.83 7.91 4.08
C ALA A 17 -2.78 9.07 5.09
N LYS A 18 -3.73 9.12 6.04
CA LYS A 18 -3.73 10.10 7.14
C LYS A 18 -2.51 9.93 8.04
N LEU A 19 -2.18 8.70 8.44
CA LEU A 19 -1.01 8.43 9.28
C LEU A 19 0.31 8.78 8.57
N GLN A 20 0.42 8.50 7.28
CA GLN A 20 1.58 8.91 6.46
C GLN A 20 1.67 10.45 6.32
N ALA A 21 0.53 11.14 6.18
CA ALA A 21 0.51 12.60 6.17
C ALA A 21 0.93 13.19 7.52
N CYS A 22 0.48 12.59 8.64
CA CYS A 22 0.92 12.95 9.99
C CYS A 22 2.42 12.73 10.18
N GLU A 23 2.97 11.60 9.73
CA GLU A 23 4.41 11.34 9.74
C GLU A 23 5.19 12.44 8.99
N ARG A 24 4.79 12.76 7.75
CA ARG A 24 5.41 13.85 6.97
C ARG A 24 5.29 15.21 7.66
N SER A 25 4.17 15.49 8.29
CA SER A 25 3.97 16.75 9.03
C SER A 25 4.89 16.85 10.25
N LEU A 26 5.16 15.73 10.94
CA LEU A 26 6.08 15.69 12.07
C LEU A 26 7.53 15.86 11.62
N TYR A 27 7.93 15.24 10.50
CA TYR A 27 9.25 15.49 9.90
C TYR A 27 9.39 16.95 9.45
N ALA A 28 8.37 17.53 8.82
CA ALA A 28 8.39 18.94 8.44
C ALA A 28 8.47 19.87 9.67
N ASN A 29 7.70 19.60 10.73
CA ASN A 29 7.76 20.35 11.99
C ASN A 29 9.12 20.22 12.68
N PHE A 30 9.73 19.03 12.64
CA PHE A 30 11.07 18.81 13.14
C PHE A 30 12.10 19.61 12.33
N GLN A 31 12.04 19.56 11.00
CA GLN A 31 12.93 20.30 10.12
C GLN A 31 12.79 21.83 10.28
N MET A 32 11.57 22.34 10.50
CA MET A 32 11.33 23.74 10.84
C MET A 32 11.86 24.11 12.23
N SER A 33 11.80 23.20 13.20
CA SER A 33 12.29 23.43 14.57
C SER A 33 13.82 23.38 14.66
N LEU A 34 14.49 22.67 13.75
CA LEU A 34 15.95 22.60 13.68
C LEU A 34 16.58 23.91 13.17
N GLY A 35 15.91 24.66 12.28
CA GLY A 35 16.44 25.89 11.68
C GLY A 35 17.67 25.68 10.78
N GLU A 36 18.05 26.68 9.98
CA GLU A 36 19.09 26.54 8.94
C GLU A 36 20.54 26.44 9.46
N ASN A 37 20.81 26.55 10.76
CA ASN A 37 22.17 26.53 11.31
C ASN A 37 22.24 25.93 12.73
N ASN A 38 22.08 24.61 12.86
CA ASN A 38 22.33 23.90 14.13
C ASN A 38 23.42 22.84 13.95
N GLU A 39 24.53 22.98 14.68
CA GLU A 39 25.68 22.03 14.68
C GLU A 39 25.28 20.62 15.15
N PHE A 40 24.12 20.51 15.80
CA PHE A 40 23.55 19.25 16.31
C PHE A 40 22.44 18.67 15.42
N ALA A 41 22.18 19.24 14.23
CA ALA A 41 21.11 18.77 13.34
C ALA A 41 21.33 17.32 12.89
N SER A 42 22.57 16.92 12.61
CA SER A 42 22.93 15.53 12.31
C SER A 42 22.65 14.61 13.50
N PHE A 43 23.07 15.00 14.71
CA PHE A 43 22.84 14.24 15.94
C PHE A 43 21.34 14.11 16.28
N LEU A 44 20.55 15.18 16.18
CA LEU A 44 19.12 15.16 16.49
C LEU A 44 18.32 14.37 15.43
N THR A 45 18.75 14.41 14.16
CA THR A 45 18.16 13.59 13.10
C THR A 45 18.51 12.12 13.32
N GLU A 46 19.76 11.82 13.67
CA GLU A 46 20.20 10.47 14.02
C GLU A 46 19.48 9.93 15.27
N VAL A 47 19.22 10.77 16.28
CA VAL A 47 18.41 10.44 17.47
C VAL A 47 16.93 10.17 17.13
N LEU A 48 16.36 10.84 16.12
CA LEU A 48 14.99 10.55 15.64
C LEU A 48 14.90 9.33 14.73
N GLU A 49 15.93 9.10 13.93
CA GLU A 49 16.01 7.99 12.99
C GLU A 49 16.47 6.68 13.65
N LYS A 50 17.16 6.76 14.80
CA LYS A 50 17.57 5.59 15.59
C LYS A 50 16.32 4.82 15.99
N LYS A 51 16.15 3.65 15.36
CA LYS A 51 15.20 2.63 15.79
C LYS A 51 15.58 2.19 17.20
N THR A 52 14.90 2.71 18.21
CA THR A 52 14.88 2.04 19.51
C THR A 52 14.19 0.70 19.29
N LYS A 53 14.96 -0.36 19.48
CA LYS A 53 14.47 -1.73 19.59
C LYS A 53 13.44 -1.71 20.72
N CYS A 54 12.15 -1.69 20.39
CA CYS A 54 11.10 -1.90 21.36
C CYS A 54 11.35 -3.28 21.99
N MET A 55 11.91 -3.31 23.19
CA MET A 55 11.81 -4.45 24.09
C MET A 55 10.33 -4.56 24.47
N GLY A 56 9.55 -5.17 23.58
CA GLY A 56 8.23 -5.65 23.91
C GLY A 56 8.37 -6.61 25.08
N LYS A 57 7.69 -6.28 26.19
CA LYS A 57 7.41 -7.22 27.26
C LYS A 57 6.85 -8.50 26.62
N LYS A 58 7.62 -9.58 26.69
CA LYS A 58 7.10 -10.93 26.52
C LYS A 58 6.14 -11.19 27.66
N GLU A 59 4.84 -11.10 27.41
CA GLU A 59 3.89 -11.96 28.09
C GLU A 59 3.61 -13.17 27.21
N ALA A 60 3.71 -14.32 27.85
CA ALA A 60 3.71 -15.63 27.27
C ALA A 60 2.30 -16.06 26.85
N GLY A 61 2.21 -16.69 25.68
CA GLY A 61 1.04 -17.40 25.20
C GLY A 61 1.45 -18.32 24.06
N ARG A 62 1.95 -19.51 24.41
CA ARG A 62 2.15 -20.63 23.49
C ARG A 62 0.79 -21.14 23.02
N GLU A 63 0.70 -21.46 21.73
CA GLU A 63 0.03 -22.64 21.13
C GLU A 63 0.36 -22.59 19.63
N ALA A 64 1.29 -23.45 19.15
CA ALA A 64 0.98 -24.66 18.37
C ALA A 64 0.08 -24.30 17.16
N GLY A 65 0.55 -24.17 15.91
CA GLY A 65 1.51 -24.97 15.16
C GLY A 65 0.73 -25.67 14.06
N GLU A 66 0.84 -25.20 12.82
CA GLU A 66 0.64 -26.03 11.61
C GLU A 66 1.55 -25.47 10.50
N GLU A 67 2.34 -26.39 9.96
CA GLU A 67 3.19 -26.28 8.79
C GLU A 67 2.30 -26.15 7.56
N ASP A 68 2.63 -25.24 6.63
CA ASP A 68 2.32 -25.48 5.23
C ASP A 68 3.34 -24.75 4.36
N GLU A 69 4.17 -25.55 3.71
CA GLU A 69 5.18 -25.15 2.75
C GLU A 69 4.49 -24.58 1.52
N ASN A 70 4.81 -23.33 1.15
CA ASN A 70 4.64 -22.86 -0.21
C ASN A 70 5.83 -21.98 -0.58
N GLU A 71 6.75 -22.59 -1.32
CA GLU A 71 7.76 -21.91 -2.10
C GLU A 71 7.08 -21.09 -3.20
N GLU A 72 7.04 -19.77 -3.04
CA GLU A 72 6.85 -18.84 -4.14
C GLU A 72 8.17 -18.07 -4.31
N LYS A 73 8.84 -18.36 -5.42
CA LYS A 73 10.10 -17.76 -5.86
C LYS A 73 9.84 -16.31 -6.27
N ASP A 74 10.18 -15.37 -5.39
CA ASP A 74 10.45 -14.00 -5.80
C ASP A 74 11.94 -13.86 -6.14
N GLU A 75 12.22 -13.84 -7.45
CA GLU A 75 13.50 -13.44 -8.05
C GLU A 75 13.75 -11.95 -7.77
N GLU A 76 14.28 -11.64 -6.59
CA GLU A 76 14.87 -10.33 -6.30
C GLU A 76 16.38 -10.39 -6.51
N SER A 77 16.79 -9.65 -7.53
CA SER A 77 18.14 -9.38 -8.00
C SER A 77 19.20 -9.35 -6.88
N THR A 78 20.07 -10.35 -6.94
CA THR A 78 21.34 -10.39 -6.21
C THR A 78 22.27 -9.29 -6.70
N LEU A 79 22.37 -8.19 -5.94
CA LEU A 79 23.56 -7.34 -5.94
C LEU A 79 24.22 -7.47 -4.57
N GLY A 80 25.16 -8.42 -4.51
CA GLY A 80 26.10 -8.52 -3.41
C GLY A 80 27.04 -7.33 -3.45
N THR A 81 27.07 -6.57 -2.37
CA THR A 81 28.24 -5.80 -1.99
C THR A 81 28.58 -6.20 -0.56
N ASP A 82 29.51 -7.13 -0.48
CA ASP A 82 30.28 -7.50 0.70
C ASP A 82 31.19 -6.32 1.02
N GLU A 83 30.91 -5.59 2.10
CA GLU A 83 31.84 -4.63 2.69
C GLU A 83 31.80 -4.85 4.21
N GLU A 84 32.92 -5.38 4.69
CA GLU A 84 33.20 -5.77 6.05
C GLU A 84 32.79 -4.71 7.08
N LYS A 85 31.87 -5.08 7.98
CA LYS A 85 31.61 -4.37 9.21
C LYS A 85 32.80 -4.53 10.15
N SER A 86 33.80 -3.68 9.95
CA SER A 86 34.86 -3.41 10.91
C SER A 86 34.23 -2.96 12.24
N GLY A 87 34.53 -3.71 13.30
CA GLY A 87 34.06 -3.41 14.65
C GLY A 87 34.64 -2.08 15.13
N SER A 88 33.79 -1.06 15.20
CA SER A 88 34.02 0.11 16.03
C SER A 88 33.12 0.03 17.24
N GLU A 89 33.74 0.13 18.40
CA GLU A 89 33.19 -0.12 19.71
C GLU A 89 31.88 0.63 19.97
N ASP A 90 30.99 -0.08 20.65
CA ASP A 90 29.78 0.39 21.31
C ASP A 90 30.16 1.49 22.31
N GLU A 91 30.36 2.72 21.83
CA GLU A 91 30.24 3.90 22.68
C GLU A 91 28.75 4.04 23.01
N VAL A 92 28.39 3.40 24.12
CA VAL A 92 27.13 3.57 24.83
C VAL A 92 27.05 5.04 25.28
N PHE A 93 26.73 5.93 24.33
CA PHE A 93 26.30 7.28 24.64
C PHE A 93 24.86 7.18 25.14
N ASP A 94 24.71 7.50 26.42
CA ASP A 94 23.43 7.59 27.11
C ASP A 94 22.63 8.74 26.50
N ASP A 95 21.61 8.40 25.70
CA ASP A 95 20.65 9.28 24.98
C ASP A 95 19.82 10.18 25.94
N SER A 96 20.23 10.35 27.20
CA SER A 96 19.58 11.16 28.24
C SER A 96 20.36 12.43 28.62
N VAL A 97 21.60 12.60 28.14
CA VAL A 97 22.45 13.74 28.53
C VAL A 97 22.58 14.75 27.38
N CYS A 98 21.95 15.91 27.60
CA CYS A 98 22.07 17.09 26.77
C CYS A 98 23.55 17.48 26.60
N PRO A 99 24.09 17.57 25.36
CA PRO A 99 25.44 18.07 25.14
C PRO A 99 25.59 19.48 25.74
N LYS A 100 26.74 19.76 26.37
CA LYS A 100 27.03 21.09 26.94
C LYS A 100 27.03 22.10 25.79
N ASN A 101 25.92 22.85 25.65
CA ASN A 101 25.59 23.88 24.64
C ASN A 101 24.40 23.56 23.68
N CYS A 102 23.57 22.56 23.97
CA CYS A 102 22.27 22.40 23.30
C CYS A 102 21.14 22.97 24.15
N ASP A 103 20.16 23.64 23.53
CA ASP A 103 18.97 24.12 24.23
C ASP A 103 18.16 22.93 24.75
N GLU A 104 18.06 22.80 26.08
CA GLU A 104 17.30 21.75 26.77
C GLU A 104 15.86 21.62 26.22
N ALA A 105 15.26 22.73 25.80
CA ALA A 105 13.93 22.75 25.19
C ALA A 105 13.88 22.05 23.82
N LEU A 106 14.91 22.16 22.97
CA LEU A 106 14.98 21.49 21.67
C LEU A 106 15.20 19.99 21.83
N PHE A 107 16.01 19.59 22.82
CA PHE A 107 16.25 18.19 23.12
C PHE A 107 15.00 17.48 23.66
N GLN A 108 14.30 18.09 24.62
CA GLN A 108 13.03 17.56 25.15
C GLN A 108 11.95 17.49 24.06
N ASN A 109 11.87 18.50 23.17
CA ASN A 109 10.97 18.47 22.03
C ASN A 109 11.33 17.34 21.04
N THR A 110 12.62 17.08 20.81
CA THR A 110 13.09 15.99 19.94
C THR A 110 12.71 14.62 20.52
N ILE A 111 12.84 14.42 21.84
CA ILE A 111 12.39 13.19 22.51
C ILE A 111 10.87 13.00 22.40
N GLN A 112 10.09 14.08 22.58
CA GLN A 112 8.63 14.02 22.42
C GLN A 112 8.22 13.74 20.95
N LEU A 113 8.93 14.33 19.98
CA LEU A 113 8.71 14.04 18.56
C LEU A 113 9.08 12.59 18.22
N ARG A 114 10.14 12.05 18.84
CA ARG A 114 10.52 10.64 18.71
C ARG A 114 9.42 9.71 19.18
N GLN A 115 8.85 9.96 20.37
CA GLN A 115 7.74 9.17 20.91
C GLN A 115 6.53 9.22 19.97
N LYS A 116 6.13 10.41 19.51
CA LYS A 116 5.01 10.58 18.57
C LYS A 116 5.25 9.88 17.22
N LEU A 117 6.48 9.92 16.70
CA LEU A 117 6.83 9.19 15.46
C LEU A 117 6.79 7.68 15.67
N LEU A 118 7.20 7.20 16.84
CA LEU A 118 7.15 5.77 17.17
C LEU A 118 5.70 5.30 17.28
N ASP A 119 4.84 6.04 17.97
CA ASP A 119 3.40 5.75 18.08
C ASP A 119 2.72 5.72 16.70
N ILE A 120 3.05 6.66 15.81
CA ILE A 120 2.51 6.69 14.44
C ILE A 120 3.05 5.54 13.59
N LYS A 121 4.33 5.18 13.74
CA LYS A 121 4.92 4.02 13.04
C LYS A 121 4.31 2.69 13.50
N GLU A 122 4.05 2.54 14.80
CA GLU A 122 3.33 1.38 15.35
C GLU A 122 1.89 1.33 14.85
N ALA A 123 1.16 2.45 14.88
CA ALA A 123 -0.19 2.54 14.31
C ALA A 123 -0.21 2.23 12.81
N LEU A 124 0.78 2.68 12.04
CA LEU A 124 0.93 2.35 10.62
C LEU A 124 1.18 0.86 10.39
N ALA A 125 1.99 0.24 11.23
CA ALA A 125 2.28 -1.19 11.13
C ALA A 125 1.02 -2.02 11.45
N GLU A 126 0.26 -1.66 12.48
CA GLU A 126 -0.98 -2.35 12.82
C GLU A 126 -2.08 -2.15 11.76
N GLU A 127 -2.28 -0.92 11.27
CA GLU A 127 -3.25 -0.68 10.19
C GLU A 127 -2.89 -1.41 8.89
N LYS A 128 -1.60 -1.50 8.55
CA LYS A 128 -1.13 -2.32 7.42
C LYS A 128 -1.41 -3.81 7.63
N LYS A 129 -1.22 -4.36 8.84
CA LYS A 129 -1.56 -5.75 9.16
C LYS A 129 -3.07 -6.00 9.06
N VAL A 130 -3.90 -5.09 9.58
CA VAL A 130 -5.36 -5.18 9.51
C VAL A 130 -5.83 -5.14 8.05
N ALA A 131 -5.30 -4.23 7.23
CA ALA A 131 -5.60 -4.15 5.81
C ALA A 131 -5.19 -5.42 5.04
N ALA A 132 -4.02 -6.01 5.35
CA ALA A 132 -3.60 -7.27 4.75
C ALA A 132 -4.55 -8.42 5.13
N ASN A 133 -4.98 -8.50 6.39
CA ASN A 133 -5.94 -9.50 6.85
C ASN A 133 -7.31 -9.34 6.21
N LEU A 134 -7.81 -8.11 6.06
CA LEU A 134 -9.05 -7.82 5.34
C LEU A 134 -8.95 -8.22 3.86
N ARG A 135 -7.82 -7.96 3.21
CA ARG A 135 -7.56 -8.40 1.83
C ARG A 135 -7.59 -9.92 1.68
N LYS A 136 -6.98 -10.66 2.63
CA LYS A 136 -7.04 -12.13 2.65
C LYS A 136 -8.48 -12.63 2.80
N LYS A 137 -9.27 -12.05 3.71
CA LYS A 137 -10.69 -12.40 3.89
C LYS A 137 -11.53 -12.11 2.64
N TYR A 138 -11.30 -10.96 1.99
CA TYR A 138 -11.96 -10.60 0.75
C TYR A 138 -11.66 -11.60 -0.36
N ASN A 139 -10.37 -11.92 -0.59
CA ASN A 139 -9.97 -12.88 -1.62
C ASN A 139 -10.57 -14.26 -1.36
N ALA A 140 -10.55 -14.74 -0.11
CA ALA A 140 -11.16 -16.02 0.26
C ALA A 140 -12.67 -16.05 0.01
N LEU A 141 -13.38 -14.96 0.30
CA LEU A 141 -14.81 -14.84 -0.01
C LEU A 141 -15.09 -14.73 -1.51
N ALA A 142 -14.23 -14.04 -2.25
CA ALA A 142 -14.36 -13.90 -3.70
C ALA A 142 -14.19 -15.26 -4.40
N GLU A 143 -13.21 -16.06 -4.00
CA GLU A 143 -13.02 -17.41 -4.53
C GLU A 143 -14.20 -18.33 -4.17
N LYS A 144 -14.70 -18.27 -2.92
CA LYS A 144 -15.91 -19.02 -2.54
C LYS A 144 -17.13 -18.60 -3.37
N ALA A 145 -17.29 -17.30 -3.65
CA ALA A 145 -18.39 -16.82 -4.48
C ALA A 145 -18.31 -17.37 -5.91
N LYS A 146 -17.12 -17.37 -6.53
CA LYS A 146 -16.90 -17.96 -7.86
C LYS A 146 -17.21 -19.45 -7.88
N VAL A 147 -16.75 -20.20 -6.88
CA VAL A 147 -17.03 -21.64 -6.77
C VAL A 147 -18.54 -21.88 -6.63
N VAL A 148 -19.25 -21.09 -5.82
CA VAL A 148 -20.71 -21.21 -5.69
C VAL A 148 -21.42 -20.88 -7.00
N GLU A 149 -20.97 -19.84 -7.72
CA GLU A 149 -21.54 -19.45 -9.02
C GLU A 149 -21.36 -20.55 -10.07
N THR A 150 -20.15 -21.11 -10.18
CA THR A 150 -19.90 -22.24 -11.10
C THR A 150 -20.71 -23.48 -10.73
N ASN A 151 -20.83 -23.81 -9.44
CA ASN A 151 -21.66 -24.92 -8.98
C ASN A 151 -23.15 -24.70 -9.29
N LEU A 152 -23.63 -23.46 -9.12
CA LEU A 152 -25.00 -23.08 -9.46
C LEU A 152 -25.25 -23.29 -10.96
N GLU A 153 -24.37 -22.76 -11.81
CA GLU A 153 -24.49 -22.93 -13.27
C GLU A 153 -24.46 -24.41 -13.69
N THR A 154 -23.62 -25.22 -13.05
CA THR A 154 -23.59 -26.67 -13.35
C THR A 154 -24.89 -27.35 -12.92
N ALA A 155 -25.43 -27.02 -11.74
CA ALA A 155 -26.68 -27.59 -11.24
C ALA A 155 -27.88 -27.14 -12.09
N GLU A 156 -27.90 -25.90 -12.56
CA GLU A 156 -28.92 -25.39 -13.48
C GLU A 156 -28.89 -26.15 -14.82
N LYS A 157 -27.71 -26.37 -15.41
CA LYS A 157 -27.55 -27.15 -16.63
C LYS A 157 -27.98 -28.62 -16.44
N GLU A 158 -27.57 -29.24 -15.33
CA GLU A 158 -28.01 -30.60 -14.98
C GLU A 158 -29.54 -30.67 -14.84
N LEU A 159 -30.15 -29.69 -14.18
CA LEU A 159 -31.60 -29.60 -14.07
C LEU A 159 -32.28 -29.46 -15.44
N GLU A 160 -31.76 -28.61 -16.33
CA GLU A 160 -32.28 -28.46 -17.69
C GLU A 160 -32.20 -29.77 -18.48
N THR A 161 -31.07 -30.47 -18.42
CA THR A 161 -30.91 -31.78 -19.07
C THR A 161 -31.88 -32.81 -18.49
N PHE A 162 -32.04 -32.86 -17.17
CA PHE A 162 -32.99 -33.77 -16.52
C PHE A 162 -34.44 -33.47 -16.90
N LEU A 163 -34.83 -32.19 -16.97
CA LEU A 163 -36.16 -31.78 -17.41
C LEU A 163 -36.40 -32.17 -18.88
N TRP A 164 -35.38 -32.01 -19.73
CA TRP A 164 -35.46 -32.41 -21.13
C TRP A 164 -35.60 -33.92 -21.30
N GLU A 165 -34.80 -34.71 -20.59
CA GLU A 165 -34.90 -36.18 -20.57
C GLU A 165 -36.25 -36.66 -20.03
N LYS A 166 -36.74 -36.03 -18.95
CA LYS A 166 -38.07 -36.33 -18.40
C LYS A 166 -39.16 -36.04 -19.43
N GLN A 167 -39.08 -34.90 -20.13
CA GLN A 167 -40.03 -34.56 -21.17
C GLN A 167 -39.97 -35.55 -22.33
N GLN A 168 -38.77 -35.95 -22.76
CA GLN A 168 -38.59 -36.95 -23.81
C GLN A 168 -39.23 -38.28 -23.42
N ARG A 169 -38.90 -38.82 -22.24
CA ARG A 169 -39.49 -40.07 -21.75
C ARG A 169 -41.00 -39.96 -21.55
N MET A 170 -41.51 -38.81 -21.12
CA MET A 170 -42.95 -38.59 -20.97
C MET A 170 -43.65 -38.54 -22.33
N ASN A 171 -43.01 -37.99 -23.36
CA ASN A 171 -43.54 -37.97 -24.72
C ASN A 171 -43.57 -39.37 -25.35
N GLU A 172 -42.70 -40.29 -24.93
CA GLU A 172 -42.69 -41.70 -25.36
C GLU A 172 -43.86 -42.51 -24.76
N LEU A 173 -44.48 -42.02 -23.68
CA LEU A 173 -45.61 -42.69 -23.03
C LEU A 173 -46.91 -42.37 -23.78
N TYR A 174 -47.48 -43.38 -24.43
CA TYR A 174 -48.81 -43.28 -25.01
C TYR A 174 -49.88 -43.32 -23.90
N VAL A 175 -50.58 -42.20 -23.72
CA VAL A 175 -51.72 -42.11 -22.80
C VAL A 175 -53.01 -42.30 -23.59
N ALA A 176 -53.75 -43.37 -23.30
CA ALA A 176 -55.07 -43.58 -23.86
C ALA A 176 -56.12 -42.85 -23.01
N VAL A 177 -56.82 -41.88 -23.60
CA VAL A 177 -57.91 -41.15 -22.94
C VAL A 177 -59.24 -41.55 -23.59
N PRO A 178 -60.15 -42.23 -22.86
CA PRO A 178 -61.47 -42.51 -23.37
C PRO A 178 -62.29 -41.22 -23.40
N LEU A 179 -62.60 -40.74 -24.61
CA LEU A 179 -63.43 -39.56 -24.82
C LEU A 179 -64.86 -39.98 -25.18
N LYS A 180 -65.85 -39.29 -24.61
CA LYS A 180 -67.24 -39.44 -25.04
C LYS A 180 -67.47 -38.54 -26.27
N LEU A 181 -68.33 -38.97 -27.20
CA LEU A 181 -68.58 -38.23 -28.45
C LEU A 181 -69.00 -36.76 -28.25
N HIS A 182 -69.71 -36.44 -27.17
CA HIS A 182 -70.12 -35.06 -26.86
C HIS A 182 -68.98 -34.16 -26.35
N GLN A 183 -67.81 -34.71 -26.04
CA GLN A 183 -66.63 -33.95 -25.57
C GLN A 183 -65.71 -33.57 -26.72
N VAL A 184 -65.97 -34.04 -27.93
CA VAL A 184 -65.17 -33.77 -29.12
C VAL A 184 -65.77 -32.56 -29.84
N GLU A 185 -65.17 -31.39 -29.63
CA GLU A 185 -65.53 -30.14 -30.32
C GLU A 185 -64.73 -29.93 -31.62
N TYR A 186 -63.86 -30.89 -31.99
CA TYR A 186 -63.06 -30.84 -33.20
C TYR A 186 -63.90 -31.25 -34.43
N LEU A 187 -64.46 -30.25 -35.10
CA LEU A 187 -65.24 -30.39 -36.32
C LEU A 187 -64.50 -29.73 -37.49
N VAL A 188 -64.31 -30.47 -38.58
CA VAL A 188 -63.80 -29.93 -39.85
C VAL A 188 -64.96 -30.02 -40.85
N ASP A 189 -65.38 -28.89 -41.41
CA ASP A 189 -66.50 -28.79 -42.37
C ASP A 189 -67.85 -29.38 -41.87
N GLY A 190 -68.13 -29.32 -40.57
CA GLY A 190 -69.42 -29.73 -40.02
C GLY A 190 -69.58 -31.24 -39.77
N GLU A 191 -68.57 -32.04 -40.14
CA GLU A 191 -68.52 -33.48 -39.87
C GLU A 191 -67.33 -33.83 -38.96
N MET A 192 -67.44 -34.99 -38.28
CA MET A 192 -66.37 -35.51 -37.43
C MET A 192 -65.29 -36.15 -38.32
N PRO A 193 -64.03 -35.70 -38.26
CA PRO A 193 -62.96 -36.28 -39.05
C PRO A 193 -62.77 -37.76 -38.72
N SER A 194 -62.56 -38.59 -39.74
CA SER A 194 -62.29 -40.03 -39.56
C SER A 194 -60.92 -40.31 -38.94
N ASP A 195 -60.01 -39.33 -38.98
CA ASP A 195 -58.69 -39.40 -38.35
C ASP A 195 -58.49 -38.23 -37.39
N LEU A 196 -58.19 -38.56 -36.13
CA LEU A 196 -57.94 -37.61 -35.04
C LEU A 196 -56.43 -37.50 -34.72
N SER A 197 -55.57 -38.08 -35.55
CA SER A 197 -54.10 -38.07 -35.38
C SER A 197 -53.49 -36.66 -35.28
N GLN A 198 -54.12 -35.65 -35.89
CA GLN A 198 -53.69 -34.25 -35.83
C GLN A 198 -54.39 -33.43 -34.72
N ALA A 199 -55.33 -34.02 -33.99
CA ALA A 199 -56.08 -33.33 -32.95
C ALA A 199 -55.31 -33.32 -31.63
N LEU A 200 -55.27 -32.15 -30.98
CA LEU A 200 -54.68 -32.00 -29.66
C LEU A 200 -55.80 -32.08 -28.60
N VAL A 201 -55.61 -32.89 -27.55
CA VAL A 201 -56.55 -32.97 -26.43
C VAL A 201 -56.05 -32.08 -25.30
N PHE A 202 -56.86 -31.10 -24.90
CA PHE A 202 -56.58 -30.21 -23.78
C PHE A 202 -57.80 -30.11 -22.86
N SER A 203 -57.54 -29.87 -21.57
CA SER A 203 -58.61 -29.57 -20.62
C SER A 203 -59.11 -28.14 -20.84
N ASN A 204 -60.40 -27.89 -20.63
CA ASN A 204 -60.97 -26.54 -20.73
C ASN A 204 -60.26 -25.55 -19.77
N GLN A 205 -59.84 -26.03 -18.60
CA GLN A 205 -59.06 -25.21 -17.64
C GLN A 205 -57.69 -24.81 -18.23
N THR A 206 -57.04 -25.73 -18.94
CA THR A 206 -55.75 -25.43 -19.59
C THR A 206 -55.91 -24.44 -20.74
N LEU A 207 -57.03 -24.50 -21.47
CA LEU A 207 -57.34 -23.54 -22.53
C LEU A 207 -57.59 -22.14 -21.97
N GLU A 208 -58.40 -22.01 -20.92
CA GLU A 208 -58.64 -20.73 -20.23
C GLU A 208 -57.35 -20.16 -19.64
N TYR A 209 -56.52 -21.01 -19.02
CA TYR A 209 -55.21 -20.61 -18.53
C TYR A 209 -54.31 -20.12 -19.68
N LEU A 210 -54.27 -20.84 -20.81
CA LEU A 210 -53.46 -20.44 -21.97
C LEU A 210 -53.92 -19.07 -22.52
N GLN A 211 -55.23 -18.83 -22.59
CA GLN A 211 -55.80 -17.55 -23.01
C GLN A 211 -55.45 -16.40 -22.05
N LYS A 212 -55.52 -16.65 -20.73
CA LYS A 212 -55.05 -15.68 -19.72
C LYS A 212 -53.56 -15.42 -19.86
N ARG A 213 -52.75 -16.48 -20.03
CA ARG A 213 -51.30 -16.37 -20.19
C ARG A 213 -50.90 -15.63 -21.46
N ILE A 214 -51.61 -15.83 -22.58
CA ILE A 214 -51.40 -15.04 -23.80
C ILE A 214 -51.66 -13.55 -23.54
N SER A 215 -52.66 -13.24 -22.73
CA SER A 215 -53.01 -11.86 -22.39
C SER A 215 -51.94 -11.23 -21.49
N GLU A 216 -51.48 -11.95 -20.45
CA GLU A 216 -50.35 -11.55 -19.60
C GLU A 216 -49.08 -11.31 -20.42
N LEU A 217 -48.71 -12.22 -21.32
CA LEU A 217 -47.53 -12.08 -22.17
C LEU A 217 -47.61 -10.86 -23.10
N ARG A 218 -48.82 -10.51 -23.58
CA ARG A 218 -49.03 -9.28 -24.36
C ARG A 218 -48.79 -8.04 -23.51
N ASP A 219 -49.21 -8.05 -22.25
CA ASP A 219 -49.01 -6.94 -21.32
C ASP A 219 -47.55 -6.85 -20.85
N GLU A 220 -46.89 -7.96 -20.52
CA GLU A 220 -45.46 -8.02 -20.24
C GLU A 220 -44.64 -7.46 -21.42
N LYS A 221 -44.96 -7.87 -22.66
CA LYS A 221 -44.31 -7.35 -23.87
C LYS A 221 -44.55 -5.85 -24.06
N ARG A 222 -45.73 -5.34 -23.68
CA ARG A 222 -46.04 -3.90 -23.70
C ARG A 222 -45.16 -3.15 -22.69
N MET A 223 -45.09 -3.63 -21.46
CA MET A 223 -44.28 -3.04 -20.39
C MET A 223 -42.79 -3.03 -20.75
N GLN A 224 -42.27 -4.13 -21.28
CA GLN A 224 -40.88 -4.21 -21.75
C GLN A 224 -40.59 -3.19 -22.86
N ARG A 225 -41.52 -3.00 -23.81
CA ARG A 225 -41.38 -1.97 -24.86
C ARG A 225 -41.36 -0.56 -24.29
N GLU A 226 -42.13 -0.28 -23.25
CA GLU A 226 -42.11 1.03 -22.58
C GLU A 226 -40.79 1.29 -21.87
N ILE A 227 -40.26 0.29 -21.15
CA ILE A 227 -38.94 0.36 -20.52
C ILE A 227 -37.87 0.61 -21.57
N TYR A 228 -37.89 -0.14 -22.67
CA TYR A 228 -36.96 0.04 -23.78
C TYR A 228 -37.04 1.46 -24.37
N LYS A 229 -38.25 2.00 -24.57
CA LYS A 229 -38.44 3.38 -25.03
C LYS A 229 -37.88 4.41 -24.04
N LYS A 230 -38.07 4.21 -22.73
CA LYS A 230 -37.51 5.08 -21.68
C LYS A 230 -35.97 5.02 -21.70
N ALA A 231 -35.39 3.83 -21.76
CA ALA A 231 -33.95 3.62 -21.85
C ALA A 231 -33.37 4.29 -23.12
N GLN A 232 -34.05 4.16 -24.26
CA GLN A 232 -33.63 4.80 -25.50
C GLN A 232 -33.68 6.33 -25.42
N LYS A 233 -34.68 6.90 -24.74
CA LYS A 233 -34.73 8.35 -24.48
C LYS A 233 -33.58 8.81 -23.58
N HIS A 234 -33.33 8.08 -22.49
CA HIS A 234 -32.19 8.33 -21.61
C HIS A 234 -30.86 8.28 -22.35
N TYR A 235 -30.66 7.27 -23.20
CA TYR A 235 -29.46 7.16 -24.03
C TYR A 235 -29.29 8.39 -24.94
N LYS A 236 -30.36 8.85 -25.59
CA LYS A 236 -30.31 10.07 -26.43
C LYS A 236 -29.94 11.31 -25.62
N GLN A 237 -30.48 11.46 -24.41
CA GLN A 237 -30.13 12.56 -23.51
C GLN A 237 -28.66 12.51 -23.12
N LEU A 238 -28.15 11.35 -22.68
CA LEU A 238 -26.74 11.19 -22.32
C LEU A 238 -25.79 11.49 -23.48
N VAL A 239 -26.17 11.12 -24.71
CA VAL A 239 -25.37 11.45 -25.90
C VAL A 239 -25.37 12.96 -26.18
N GLN A 240 -26.49 13.66 -25.94
CA GLN A 240 -26.53 15.13 -26.05
C GLN A 240 -25.69 15.78 -24.96
N ASP A 241 -25.84 15.35 -23.70
CA ASP A 241 -25.08 15.86 -22.56
C ASP A 241 -23.57 15.65 -22.76
N LYS A 242 -23.16 14.49 -23.29
CA LYS A 242 -21.77 14.20 -23.64
C LYS A 242 -21.23 15.23 -24.65
N LYS A 243 -21.98 15.51 -25.72
CA LYS A 243 -21.58 16.51 -26.72
C LYS A 243 -21.51 17.92 -26.14
N GLU A 244 -22.46 18.29 -25.28
CA GLU A 244 -22.42 19.59 -24.60
C GLU A 244 -21.20 19.72 -23.67
N MET A 245 -20.85 18.65 -22.96
CA MET A 245 -19.64 18.60 -22.13
C MET A 245 -18.37 18.69 -22.98
N GLU A 246 -18.29 17.98 -24.10
CA GLU A 246 -17.17 18.09 -25.05
C GLU A 246 -16.99 19.52 -25.56
N ILE A 247 -18.10 20.20 -25.93
CA ILE A 247 -18.05 21.62 -26.35
C ILE A 247 -17.58 22.51 -25.19
N LYS A 248 -18.05 22.29 -23.96
CA LYS A 248 -17.61 23.05 -22.78
C LYS A 248 -16.12 22.84 -22.50
N ILE A 249 -15.62 21.61 -22.61
CA ILE A 249 -14.20 21.29 -22.46
C ILE A 249 -13.38 22.05 -23.51
N GLN A 250 -13.76 21.97 -24.78
CA GLN A 250 -13.08 22.72 -25.86
C GLN A 250 -13.09 24.24 -25.61
N GLN A 251 -14.21 24.81 -25.14
CA GLN A 251 -14.27 26.22 -24.78
C GLN A 251 -13.35 26.59 -23.62
N LEU A 252 -13.22 25.71 -22.62
CA LEU A 252 -12.30 25.91 -21.50
C LEU A 252 -10.85 25.77 -21.95
N GLU A 253 -10.53 24.77 -22.79
CA GLU A 253 -9.21 24.59 -23.39
C GLU A 253 -8.81 25.83 -24.20
N MET A 254 -9.71 26.35 -25.04
CA MET A 254 -9.47 27.60 -25.77
C MET A 254 -9.20 28.77 -24.83
N LYS A 255 -10.01 28.94 -23.77
CA LYS A 255 -9.80 30.01 -22.77
C LYS A 255 -8.46 29.84 -22.04
N CYS A 256 -8.08 28.61 -21.70
CA CYS A 256 -6.80 28.30 -21.07
C CYS A 256 -5.65 28.62 -22.02
N ASN A 257 -5.75 28.23 -23.28
CA ASN A 257 -4.77 28.52 -24.33
C ASN A 257 -4.61 30.03 -24.56
N ASP A 258 -5.72 30.78 -24.63
CA ASP A 258 -5.70 32.24 -24.75
C ASP A 258 -5.02 32.90 -23.56
N LEU A 259 -5.30 32.43 -22.34
CA LEU A 259 -4.66 32.93 -21.12
C LEU A 259 -3.17 32.57 -21.07
N MET A 260 -2.79 31.38 -21.56
CA MET A 260 -1.40 30.96 -21.69
C MET A 260 -0.63 31.86 -22.63
N VAL A 261 -1.14 32.09 -23.84
CA VAL A 261 -0.50 32.96 -24.83
C VAL A 261 -0.41 34.39 -24.30
N LYS A 262 -1.45 34.91 -23.62
CA LYS A 262 -1.40 36.24 -23.00
C LYS A 262 -0.35 36.36 -21.89
N LYS A 263 -0.14 35.32 -21.09
CA LYS A 263 0.80 35.36 -19.95
C LYS A 263 2.24 35.00 -20.32
N PHE A 264 2.42 34.02 -21.20
CA PHE A 264 3.71 33.40 -21.52
C PHE A 264 4.16 33.64 -22.97
N GLY A 265 3.30 34.19 -23.83
CA GLY A 265 3.60 34.46 -25.25
C GLY A 265 3.61 33.22 -26.15
N GLN A 266 3.52 32.02 -25.56
CA GLN A 266 3.51 30.72 -26.24
C GLN A 266 2.56 29.76 -25.51
N LEU A 267 2.15 28.68 -26.18
CA LEU A 267 1.46 27.57 -25.52
C LEU A 267 2.49 26.80 -24.69
N VAL A 268 2.30 26.80 -23.37
CA VAL A 268 3.19 26.14 -22.42
C VAL A 268 2.48 24.91 -21.91
N ASP A 269 3.11 23.75 -22.05
CA ASP A 269 2.66 22.55 -21.34
C ASP A 269 2.97 22.73 -19.85
N PHE A 270 1.97 23.16 -19.08
CA PHE A 270 2.13 23.42 -17.65
C PHE A 270 2.46 22.16 -16.86
N GLU A 271 2.06 20.97 -17.32
CA GLU A 271 2.35 19.71 -16.64
C GLU A 271 3.85 19.37 -16.77
N ALA A 272 4.41 19.57 -17.97
CA ALA A 272 5.85 19.49 -18.18
C ALA A 272 6.61 20.57 -17.38
N VAL A 273 6.16 21.83 -17.36
CA VAL A 273 6.88 22.88 -16.60
C VAL A 273 6.82 22.65 -15.10
N GLN A 274 5.69 22.17 -14.56
CA GLN A 274 5.57 21.88 -13.13
C GLN A 274 6.45 20.70 -12.70
N THR A 275 6.61 19.69 -13.56
CA THR A 275 7.51 18.55 -13.28
C THR A 275 8.99 18.95 -13.38
N HIS A 276 9.37 19.76 -14.36
CA HIS A 276 10.77 20.16 -14.57
C HIS A 276 11.25 21.25 -13.60
N SER A 277 10.37 22.18 -13.18
CA SER A 277 10.73 23.21 -12.20
C SER A 277 11.07 22.65 -10.82
N GLY A 278 10.47 21.51 -10.44
CA GLY A 278 10.87 20.74 -9.27
C GLY A 278 12.26 20.09 -9.41
N SER A 279 12.59 19.57 -10.61
CA SER A 279 13.86 18.89 -10.89
C SER A 279 15.04 19.85 -10.90
N ILE A 280 14.92 21.02 -11.54
CA ILE A 280 16.04 21.97 -11.68
C ILE A 280 16.53 22.46 -10.30
N ARG A 281 15.61 22.83 -9.40
CA ARG A 281 15.96 23.26 -8.04
C ARG A 281 16.56 22.12 -7.22
N MET A 282 16.09 20.88 -7.44
CA MET A 282 16.64 19.69 -6.80
C MET A 282 18.06 19.40 -7.27
N GLU A 283 18.33 19.52 -8.57
CA GLU A 283 19.66 19.34 -9.17
C GLU A 283 20.64 20.43 -8.73
N GLU A 284 20.21 21.70 -8.65
CA GLU A 284 21.03 22.79 -8.11
C GLU A 284 21.44 22.55 -6.65
N LEU A 285 20.51 22.06 -5.83
CA LEU A 285 20.79 21.71 -4.42
C LEU A 285 21.75 20.52 -4.32
N GLN A 286 21.61 19.51 -5.19
CA GLN A 286 22.54 18.38 -5.23
C GLN A 286 23.97 18.82 -5.57
N LEU A 287 24.15 19.72 -6.54
CA LEU A 287 25.46 20.26 -6.88
C LEU A 287 26.07 21.06 -5.72
N GLN A 288 25.27 21.86 -5.01
CA GLN A 288 25.75 22.60 -3.84
C GLN A 288 26.17 21.65 -2.70
N ILE A 289 25.44 20.56 -2.48
CA ILE A 289 25.82 19.52 -1.50
C ILE A 289 27.18 18.92 -1.88
N MET A 290 27.37 18.52 -3.15
CA MET A 290 28.65 17.94 -3.60
C MET A 290 29.83 18.90 -3.42
N GLU A 291 29.65 20.20 -3.73
CA GLU A 291 30.69 21.20 -3.52
C GLU A 291 31.03 21.36 -2.03
N LYS A 292 30.01 21.40 -1.17
CA LYS A 292 30.19 21.49 0.28
C LYS A 292 30.87 20.25 0.85
N GLU A 293 30.45 19.05 0.48
CA GLU A 293 31.08 17.79 0.87
C GLU A 293 32.56 17.74 0.47
N TYR A 294 32.88 18.25 -0.72
CA TYR A 294 34.26 18.34 -1.18
C TYR A 294 35.08 19.30 -0.31
N THR A 295 34.55 20.48 0.01
CA THR A 295 35.25 21.44 0.91
C THR A 295 35.44 20.86 2.30
N HIS A 296 34.43 20.22 2.87
CA HIS A 296 34.51 19.59 4.18
C HIS A 296 35.49 18.41 4.20
N SER A 297 35.54 17.62 3.12
CA SER A 297 36.52 16.53 2.98
C SER A 297 37.97 17.02 2.91
N GLN A 298 38.20 18.22 2.37
CA GLN A 298 39.53 18.84 2.42
C GLN A 298 39.87 19.37 3.82
N GLU A 299 38.89 19.95 4.51
CA GLU A 299 39.07 20.43 5.90
C GLU A 299 39.36 19.26 6.84
N LEU A 300 38.60 18.16 6.74
CA LEU A 300 38.83 16.94 7.51
C LEU A 300 40.26 16.41 7.31
N ARG A 301 40.74 16.35 6.07
CA ARG A 301 42.15 15.95 5.80
C ARG A 301 43.16 16.85 6.50
N LYS A 302 42.97 18.17 6.48
CA LYS A 302 43.86 19.10 7.20
C LYS A 302 43.82 18.88 8.71
N TRP A 303 42.64 18.59 9.26
CA TRP A 303 42.49 18.28 10.68
C TRP A 303 43.14 16.95 11.06
N GLU A 304 43.00 15.92 10.23
CA GLU A 304 43.68 14.63 10.41
C GLU A 304 45.20 14.78 10.41
N GLU A 305 45.76 15.53 9.46
CA GLU A 305 47.19 15.86 9.42
C GLU A 305 47.64 16.58 10.70
N ARG A 306 46.82 17.51 11.20
CA ARG A 306 47.11 18.23 12.45
C ARG A 306 47.07 17.32 13.67
N ILE A 307 46.10 16.41 13.74
CA ILE A 307 45.99 15.41 14.80
C ILE A 307 47.19 14.47 14.77
N LEU A 308 47.60 14.00 13.59
CA LEU A 308 48.79 13.16 13.42
C LEU A 308 50.06 13.88 13.90
N ALA A 309 50.24 15.15 13.53
CA ALA A 309 51.37 15.95 13.99
C ALA A 309 51.40 16.11 15.53
N LEU A 310 50.24 16.39 16.14
CA LEU A 310 50.13 16.52 17.60
C LEU A 310 50.37 15.17 18.31
N ARG A 311 49.84 14.07 17.78
CA ARG A 311 50.10 12.70 18.30
C ARG A 311 51.59 12.36 18.24
N GLN A 312 52.28 12.73 17.16
CA GLN A 312 53.73 12.53 17.04
C GLN A 312 54.51 13.37 18.07
N GLN A 313 54.13 14.63 18.31
CA GLN A 313 54.74 15.48 19.33
C GLN A 313 54.54 14.89 20.74
N LEU A 314 53.31 14.47 21.05
CA LEU A 314 53.00 13.82 22.32
C LEU A 314 53.83 12.56 22.50
N MET A 315 53.92 11.70 21.48
CA MET A 315 54.77 10.50 21.51
C MET A 315 56.24 10.82 21.79
N LYS A 316 56.80 11.88 21.20
CA LYS A 316 58.19 12.32 21.47
C LYS A 316 58.36 12.75 22.92
N LEU A 317 57.47 13.60 23.42
CA LEU A 317 57.51 14.07 24.81
C LEU A 317 57.33 12.93 25.82
N THR A 318 56.43 11.98 25.55
CA THR A 318 56.26 10.79 26.39
C THR A 318 57.53 9.95 26.42
N LYS A 319 58.15 9.68 25.26
CA LYS A 319 59.42 8.95 25.18
C LYS A 319 60.51 9.66 25.99
N GLU A 320 60.69 10.97 25.79
CA GLU A 320 61.66 11.76 26.56
C GLU A 320 61.40 11.70 28.07
N ASN A 321 60.14 11.84 28.50
CA ASN A 321 59.77 11.72 29.91
C ASN A 321 60.09 10.32 30.45
N THR A 322 59.74 9.25 29.72
CA THR A 322 60.07 7.87 30.11
C THR A 322 61.59 7.68 30.24
N THR A 323 62.39 8.23 29.32
CA THR A 323 63.87 8.15 29.45
C THR A 323 64.41 8.89 30.67
N LYS A 324 63.86 10.08 30.99
CA LYS A 324 64.25 10.83 32.20
C LYS A 324 63.84 10.11 33.48
N LEU A 325 62.66 9.48 33.51
CA LEU A 325 62.22 8.65 34.64
C LEU A 325 63.10 7.42 34.82
N GLN A 326 63.52 6.77 33.72
CA GLN A 326 64.48 5.66 33.76
C GLN A 326 65.83 6.11 34.33
N GLN A 327 66.35 7.26 33.89
CA GLN A 327 67.58 7.84 34.44
C GLN A 327 67.45 8.17 35.95
N LEU A 328 66.31 8.75 36.36
CA LEU A 328 66.05 9.06 37.76
C LEU A 328 65.95 7.80 38.63
N ASN A 329 65.31 6.75 38.13
CA ASN A 329 65.28 5.45 38.81
C ASN A 329 66.69 4.86 38.96
N GLN A 330 67.53 4.96 37.93
CA GLN A 330 68.92 4.51 37.99
C GLN A 330 69.71 5.28 39.06
N PHE A 331 69.61 6.60 39.10
CA PHE A 331 70.25 7.42 40.14
C PHE A 331 69.72 7.14 41.55
N CYS A 332 68.42 6.82 41.68
CA CYS A 332 67.84 6.44 42.97
C CYS A 332 68.41 5.10 43.48
N LEU A 333 68.59 4.11 42.59
CA LEU A 333 69.23 2.84 42.92
C LEU A 333 70.70 3.04 43.32
N GLU A 334 71.45 3.87 42.58
CA GLU A 334 72.84 4.22 42.93
C GLU A 334 72.92 4.91 44.29
N LYS A 335 72.01 5.85 44.58
CA LYS A 335 71.92 6.51 45.88
C LYS A 335 71.64 5.50 47.00
N GLN A 336 70.68 4.59 46.83
CA GLN A 336 70.40 3.54 47.82
C GLN A 336 71.60 2.61 48.03
N GLN A 337 72.34 2.26 46.97
CA GLN A 337 73.58 1.49 47.07
C GLN A 337 74.68 2.25 47.85
N LEU A 338 74.77 3.57 47.68
CA LEU A 338 75.71 4.39 48.44
C LEU A 338 75.28 4.53 49.90
N GLU A 339 73.99 4.76 50.17
CA GLU A 339 73.45 4.85 51.54
C GLU A 339 73.62 3.52 52.31
N THR A 340 73.39 2.37 51.66
CA THR A 340 73.64 1.06 52.26
C THR A 340 75.13 0.82 52.54
N LYS A 341 76.03 1.25 51.64
CA LYS A 341 77.49 1.21 51.90
C LYS A 341 77.90 2.11 53.07
N MET A 342 77.33 3.31 53.16
CA MET A 342 77.60 4.25 54.26
C MET A 342 77.04 3.75 55.60
N ALA A 343 75.93 3.01 55.60
CA ALA A 343 75.37 2.38 56.81
C ALA A 343 76.11 1.10 57.25
N SER A 344 77.00 0.55 56.39
CA SER A 344 77.84 -0.61 56.68
C SER A 344 79.27 -0.28 57.14
N LEU A 345 79.60 1.02 57.21
CA LEU A 345 80.80 1.58 57.82
C LEU A 345 80.46 2.09 59.24
#